data_AF-A0A496W877-F1
#
_entry.id   AF-A0A496W877-F1
#
_cell.length_a   1.000
_cell.length_b   1.000
_cell.length_c   1.000
_cell.angle_alpha   90.00
_cell.angle_beta   90.00
_cell.angle_gamma   90.00
#
_symmetry.space_group_name_H-M   'P 1'
#
loop_
_entity.id
_entity.type
_entity.pdbx_description
1 polymer ?
#
loop_
_entity_poly.entity_id
_entity_poly.type
_entity_poly.pdbx_seq_one_letter_code
_entity_poly.pdbx_strand_id
1 'polypeptide(L)' 'MNEQKYKVIFNMKIRKIQIKNYKMFNDVTLDFTDSNGETLETIVIAGLNGAGKTSLLQLLSTEP' A
#
# COMPACT_ATOMS: atom_id res chain seq x y z
N MET A 1 12.76 32.83 24.67
CA MET A 1 12.99 31.47 24.13
C MET A 1 11.74 30.65 24.37
N ASN A 2 11.01 30.26 23.32
CA ASN A 2 9.89 29.34 23.47
C ASN A 2 10.27 28.02 22.80
N GLU A 3 10.48 27.00 23.63
CA GLU A 3 10.68 25.61 23.23
C GLU A 3 9.34 25.02 22.77
N GLN A 4 8.89 25.37 21.55
CA GLN A 4 7.94 24.51 20.86
C GLN A 4 8.69 23.27 20.37
N LYS A 5 8.77 22.31 21.29
CA LYS A 5 9.30 20.94 21.17
C LYS A 5 8.77 20.30 19.87
N TYR A 6 9.65 20.07 18.90
CA TYR A 6 9.31 19.51 17.60
C TYR A 6 8.53 18.20 17.73
N LYS A 7 7.34 18.15 17.13
CA LYS A 7 6.55 16.92 16.99
C LYS A 7 7.17 16.07 15.88
N VAL A 8 7.76 14.93 16.24
CA VAL A 8 8.18 13.92 15.25
C VAL A 8 6.92 13.27 14.69
N ILE A 9 6.65 13.44 13.39
CA ILE A 9 5.55 12.78 12.69
C ILE A 9 6.10 11.51 12.04
N PHE A 10 5.66 10.34 12.52
CA PHE A 10 5.87 9.08 11.83
C PHE A 10 4.70 8.84 10.89
N ASN A 11 4.95 8.82 9.58
CA ASN A 11 3.94 8.43 8.60
C ASN A 11 4.17 6.96 8.21
N MET A 12 3.23 6.08 8.54
CA MET A 12 3.28 4.69 8.08
C MET A 12 3.05 4.65 6.56
N LYS A 13 3.89 3.89 5.85
CA LYS A 13 3.76 3.65 4.42
C LYS A 13 3.75 2.16 4.13
N ILE A 14 2.92 1.73 3.17
CA ILE A 14 2.87 0.34 2.71
C ILE A 14 4.03 0.10 1.76
N ARG A 15 4.89 -0.87 2.09
CA ARG A 15 6.05 -1.24 1.25
C ARG A 15 5.79 -2.44 0.37
N LYS A 16 5.11 -3.45 0.90
CA LYS A 16 4.89 -4.73 0.21
C LYS A 16 3.62 -5.40 0.71
N ILE A 17 2.89 -6.05 -0.18
CA ILE A 17 1.77 -6.94 0.16
C ILE A 17 2.01 -8.29 -0.49
N GLN A 18 1.84 -9.35 0.28
CA GLN A 18 1.77 -10.70 -0.24
C GLN A 18 0.35 -11.23 -0.05
N ILE A 19 -0.33 -11.52 -1.15
CA ILE A 19 -1.71 -12.00 -1.18
C ILE A 19 -1.69 -13.48 -1.56
N LYS A 20 -2.19 -14.33 -0.66
CA LYS A 20 -2.28 -15.78 -0.86
C LYS A 20 -3.72 -16.24 -0.82
N ASN A 21 -4.16 -16.90 -1.88
CA ASN A 21 -5.45 -17.56 -2.04
C ASN A 21 -6.64 -16.67 -1.62
N TYR A 22 -6.72 -15.45 -2.17
CA TYR A 22 -7.78 -14.49 -1.84
C TYR A 22 -8.52 -14.00 -3.09
N LYS A 23 -9.82 -14.33 -3.18
CA LYS A 23 -10.69 -13.99 -4.32
C LYS A 23 -10.02 -14.42 -5.65
N MET A 24 -9.71 -13.46 -6.52
CA MET A 24 -9.06 -13.68 -7.82
C MET A 24 -7.53 -13.65 -7.76
N PHE A 25 -6.94 -13.36 -6.59
CA PHE A 25 -5.51 -13.35 -6.39
C PHE A 25 -5.06 -14.71 -5.85
N ASN A 26 -4.29 -15.45 -6.65
CA ASN A 26 -3.72 -16.74 -6.26
C ASN A 26 -2.50 -16.54 -5.34
N ASP A 27 -1.32 -16.27 -5.89
CA ASP A 27 -0.12 -15.89 -5.13
C ASP A 27 0.50 -14.67 -5.81
N VAL A 28 0.17 -13.49 -5.30
CA VAL A 28 0.60 -12.22 -5.88
C VAL A 28 1.38 -11.44 -4.84
N THR A 29 2.56 -10.97 -5.26
CA THR A 29 3.37 -10.05 -4.50
C THR A 29 3.36 -8.70 -5.19
N LEU A 30 2.93 -7.66 -4.47
CA LEU A 30 2.99 -6.28 -4.91
C LEU A 30 4.07 -5.58 -4.09
N ASP A 31 5.08 -5.07 -4.78
CA ASP A 31 6.18 -4.31 -4.19
C ASP A 31 6.02 -2.83 -4.54
N PHE A 32 5.99 -1.97 -3.52
CA PHE A 32 5.78 -0.53 -3.64
C PHE A 32 7.07 0.23 -3.31
N THR A 33 8.21 -0.35 -3.66
CA THR A 33 9.51 0.28 -3.52
C THR A 33 10.13 0.57 -4.88
N ASP A 34 10.95 1.62 -4.96
CA ASP A 34 11.72 1.93 -6.16
C ASP A 34 12.96 1.02 -6.28
N SER A 35 13.79 1.25 -7.31
CA SER A 35 15.01 0.45 -7.52
C SER A 35 16.08 0.62 -6.42
N ASN A 36 15.95 1.64 -5.57
CA ASN A 36 16.83 1.87 -4.42
C ASN A 36 16.25 1.27 -3.13
N GLY A 37 15.04 0.71 -3.18
CA GLY A 37 14.33 0.18 -2.02
C GLY A 37 13.58 1.24 -1.22
N GLU A 38 13.46 2.47 -1.72
CA GLU A 38 12.71 3.53 -1.07
C GLU A 38 11.21 3.39 -1.33
N THR A 39 10.38 3.73 -0.34
CA THR A 39 8.93 3.54 -0.45
C THR A 39 8.33 4.59 -1.40
N LEU A 40 7.52 4.14 -2.36
CA LEU A 40 6.82 5.03 -3.28
C LEU A 40 5.85 5.95 -2.53
N GLU A 41 5.84 7.24 -2.90
CA GLU A 41 4.92 8.23 -2.33
C GLU A 41 3.50 8.09 -2.89
N THR A 42 3.38 7.65 -4.15
CA THR A 42 2.11 7.52 -4.84
C THR A 42 2.06 6.19 -5.58
N ILE A 43 0.96 5.46 -5.42
CA ILE A 43 0.72 4.17 -6.05
C ILE A 43 -0.52 4.31 -6.93
N VAL A 44 -0.42 3.94 -8.21
CA VAL A 44 -1.54 3.93 -9.14
C VAL A 44 -1.95 2.49 -9.43
N ILE A 45 -3.20 2.15 -9.14
CA ILE A 45 -3.77 0.83 -9.44
C ILE A 45 -4.60 0.96 -10.73
N ALA A 46 -4.07 0.43 -11.84
CA ALA A 46 -4.70 0.47 -13.16
C ALA A 46 -4.87 -0.93 -13.76
N GLY A 47 -5.84 -1.08 -14.67
CA GLY A 47 -6.17 -2.36 -15.31
C GLY A 47 -7.60 -2.40 -15.83
N LEU A 48 -7.95 -3.46 -16.56
CA LEU A 48 -9.29 -3.66 -17.14
C LEU A 48 -10.39 -3.80 -16.05
N ASN A 49 -11.65 -3.64 -16.45
CA ASN A 49 -12.79 -3.94 -15.57
C ASN A 49 -12.75 -5.43 -15.19
N GLY A 50 -13.04 -5.71 -13.91
CA GLY A 50 -12.94 -7.07 -13.37
C GLY A 50 -11.52 -7.54 -13.00
N ALA A 51 -10.46 -6.76 -13.28
CA ALA A 51 -9.07 -7.14 -12.96
C ALA A 51 -8.70 -7.09 -11.45
N GLY A 52 -9.67 -6.86 -10.56
CA GLY A 52 -9.44 -6.94 -9.11
C GLY A 52 -9.03 -5.65 -8.40
N LYS A 53 -9.00 -4.50 -9.09
CA LYS A 53 -8.62 -3.20 -8.50
C LYS A 53 -9.41 -2.88 -7.20
N THR A 54 -10.74 -2.97 -7.25
CA THR A 54 -11.60 -2.75 -6.07
C THR A 54 -11.37 -3.81 -5.00
N SER A 55 -11.16 -5.07 -5.39
CA SER A 55 -10.90 -6.16 -4.43
C SER A 55 -9.56 -5.99 -3.70
N LEU A 56 -8.53 -5.44 -4.38
CA LEU A 56 -7.26 -5.08 -3.77
C LEU A 56 -7.42 -3.95 -2.76
N LEU A 57 -8.17 -2.89 -3.11
CA LEU A 57 -8.44 -1.79 -2.18
C LEU A 57 -9.26 -2.24 -0.97
N GLN A 58 -10.25 -3.12 -1.16
CA GLN A 58 -11.01 -3.72 -0.06
C GLN A 58 -10.14 -4.55 0.89
N LEU A 59 -9.14 -5.27 0.36
CA LEU A 59 -8.20 -6.02 1.18
C LEU A 59 -7.31 -5.10 2.04
N LEU A 60 -7.07 -3.87 1.58
CA LEU A 60 -6.30 -2.87 2.30
C LEU A 60 -7.13 -1.99 3.23
N SER A 61 -8.44 -1.91 3.01
CA SER A 61 -9.33 -1.15 3.86
C SER A 61 -9.64 -1.91 5.15
N THR A 62 -9.70 -1.18 6.26
CA THR A 62 -10.03 -1.72 7.58
C THR A 62 -11.52 -1.93 7.81
N GLU A 63 -12.39 -1.63 6.83
CA GLU A 63 -13.83 -1.84 6.99
C GLU A 63 -14.29 -3.15 6.31
N PRO A 64 -15.08 -3.98 7.02
CA PRO A 64 -15.57 -5.27 6.53
C PRO A 64 -16.57 -5.16 5.38
#